data_AF-A0A0N1JRT0-F1
#
_entry.id   AF-A0A0N1JRT0-F1
#
_cell.length_a   1.000
_cell.length_b   1.000
_cell.length_c   1.000
_cell.angle_alpha   90.00
_cell.angle_beta   90.00
_cell.angle_gamma   90.00
#
_symmetry.space_group_name_H-M   'P 1'
#
loop_
_entity.id
_entity.type
_entity.pdbx_description
1 polymer ?
#
loop_
_entity_poly.entity_id
_entity_poly.type
_entity_poly.pdbx_seq_one_letter_code
_entity_poly.pdbx_strand_id
1 'polypeptide(L)'
;MTTPARLETLHTTRFSRFHRYALACAGVLAAAMLLNLLWLGLFGYDFTLGVPTLWQRAVPVRSDINLDHYPLVLLLLAIIPALDQPRWRNAAALGCVYGLVVQGGYLLAHMGTLKAVSSDWLMADWAWGGLLSTLATTTAWFVRHRQTHGRQRVVYRAVGRL
;
A
#
# COMPACT_ATOMS: atom_id res chain seq x y z
N MET A 1 3.07 -10.15 44.81
CA MET A 1 1.99 -11.02 44.30
C MET A 1 1.18 -10.26 43.26
N THR A 2 1.45 -10.46 41.97
CA THR A 2 0.66 -9.88 40.88
C THR A 2 -0.56 -10.75 40.63
N THR A 3 -1.74 -10.18 40.83
CA THR A 3 -3.05 -10.86 40.75
C THR A 3 -3.28 -11.46 39.35
N PRO A 4 -3.66 -12.74 39.22
CA PRO A 4 -3.81 -13.45 37.93
C PRO A 4 -4.80 -12.78 36.96
N ALA A 5 -5.81 -12.08 37.47
CA ALA A 5 -6.80 -11.34 36.67
C ALA A 5 -6.20 -10.21 35.79
N ARG A 6 -5.00 -9.71 36.12
CA ARG A 6 -4.34 -8.62 35.37
C ARG A 6 -3.65 -9.11 34.09
N LEU A 7 -3.30 -10.39 34.02
CA LEU A 7 -2.62 -10.96 32.85
C LEU A 7 -3.61 -11.33 31.73
N GLU A 8 -4.80 -11.85 32.07
CA GLU A 8 -5.84 -12.20 31.08
C GLU A 8 -6.42 -10.97 30.36
N THR A 9 -6.60 -9.86 31.09
CA THR A 9 -7.09 -8.58 30.52
C THR A 9 -6.07 -7.91 29.58
N LEU A 10 -4.77 -8.12 29.81
CA LEU A 10 -3.71 -7.63 28.93
C LEU A 10 -3.64 -8.40 27.61
N HIS A 11 -3.84 -9.72 27.63
CA HIS A 11 -3.81 -10.56 26.42
C HIS A 11 -5.00 -10.28 25.48
N THR A 12 -6.21 -10.24 26.01
CA THR A 12 -7.46 -10.01 25.23
C THR A 12 -7.48 -8.63 24.57
N THR A 13 -7.01 -7.60 25.27
CA THR A 13 -6.93 -6.25 24.69
C THR A 13 -5.81 -6.12 23.65
N ARG A 14 -4.67 -6.80 23.79
CA ARG A 14 -3.57 -6.74 22.81
C ARG A 14 -3.96 -7.46 21.50
N PHE A 15 -4.64 -8.60 21.61
CA PHE A 15 -5.08 -9.40 20.47
C PHE A 15 -6.10 -8.67 19.60
N SER A 16 -7.16 -8.09 20.19
CA SER A 16 -8.18 -7.33 19.45
C SER A 16 -7.65 -6.07 18.75
N ARG A 17 -6.53 -5.51 19.23
CA ARG A 17 -5.90 -4.32 18.63
C ARG A 17 -5.06 -4.68 17.42
N PHE A 18 -4.28 -5.75 17.49
CA PHE A 18 -3.50 -6.25 16.34
C PHE A 18 -4.40 -6.49 15.12
N HIS A 19 -5.57 -7.10 15.33
CA HIS A 19 -6.56 -7.34 14.27
C HIS A 19 -7.06 -6.04 13.61
N ARG A 20 -7.33 -4.99 14.38
CA ARG A 20 -7.77 -3.69 13.81
C ARG A 20 -6.68 -3.02 12.98
N TYR A 21 -5.41 -3.12 13.40
CA TYR A 21 -4.28 -2.61 12.63
C TYR A 21 -4.08 -3.42 11.35
N ALA A 22 -4.13 -4.75 11.42
CA ALA A 22 -4.03 -5.61 10.26
C ALA A 22 -5.16 -5.34 9.26
N LEU A 23 -6.41 -5.20 9.73
CA LEU A 23 -7.56 -4.85 8.90
C LEU A 23 -7.42 -3.47 8.25
N ALA A 24 -6.86 -2.48 8.97
CA ALA A 24 -6.60 -1.17 8.38
C ALA A 24 -5.52 -1.22 7.30
N CYS A 25 -4.42 -1.95 7.52
CA CYS A 25 -3.37 -2.11 6.52
C CYS A 25 -3.90 -2.87 5.30
N ALA A 26 -4.69 -3.92 5.51
CA ALA A 26 -5.38 -4.65 4.45
C ALA A 26 -6.35 -3.75 3.66
N GLY A 27 -7.10 -2.87 4.35
CA GLY A 27 -7.98 -1.89 3.72
C GLY A 27 -7.23 -0.87 2.86
N VAL A 28 -6.09 -0.37 3.33
CA VAL A 28 -5.22 0.53 2.54
C VAL A 28 -4.67 -0.20 1.31
N LEU A 29 -4.23 -1.45 1.47
CA LEU A 29 -3.75 -2.29 0.37
C LEU A 29 -4.85 -2.54 -0.67
N ALA A 30 -6.05 -2.88 -0.21
CA ALA A 30 -7.22 -3.12 -1.05
C ALA A 30 -7.62 -1.85 -1.82
N ALA A 31 -7.65 -0.69 -1.15
CA ALA A 31 -7.92 0.59 -1.81
C ALA A 31 -6.86 0.92 -2.87
N ALA A 32 -5.58 0.68 -2.58
CA ALA A 32 -4.49 0.86 -3.54
C ALA A 32 -4.66 -0.08 -4.75
N MET A 33 -5.04 -1.34 -4.53
CA MET A 33 -5.33 -2.29 -5.61
C MET A 33 -6.53 -1.90 -6.44
N LEU A 34 -7.64 -1.48 -5.83
CA LEU A 34 -8.82 -1.00 -6.55
C LEU A 34 -8.51 0.23 -7.40
N LEU A 35 -7.73 1.16 -6.84
CA LEU A 35 -7.30 2.35 -7.56
C LEU A 35 -6.36 1.99 -8.73
N ASN A 36 -5.52 0.97 -8.57
CA ASN A 36 -4.66 0.46 -9.64
C ASN A 36 -5.47 -0.25 -10.74
N LEU A 37 -6.46 -1.05 -10.36
CA LEU A 37 -7.39 -1.69 -11.31
C LEU A 37 -8.20 -0.64 -12.07
N LEU A 38 -8.63 0.43 -11.40
CA LEU A 38 -9.33 1.54 -12.03
C LEU A 38 -8.44 2.26 -13.05
N TRP A 39 -7.17 2.52 -12.71
CA TRP A 39 -6.19 3.09 -13.64
C TRP A 39 -6.01 2.22 -14.89
N LEU A 40 -5.81 0.91 -14.69
CA LEU A 40 -5.70 -0.05 -15.79
C LEU A 40 -6.98 -0.15 -16.62
N GLY A 41 -8.14 -0.07 -16.00
CA GLY A 41 -9.44 -0.07 -16.70
C GLY A 41 -9.67 1.21 -17.51
N LEU A 42 -9.24 2.37 -17.00
CA LEU A 42 -9.41 3.65 -17.68
C LEU A 42 -8.41 3.88 -18.82
N PHE A 43 -7.15 3.47 -18.63
CA PHE A 43 -6.04 3.80 -19.52
C PHE A 43 -5.40 2.60 -20.23
N GLY A 44 -5.72 1.37 -19.80
CA GLY A 44 -5.22 0.12 -20.38
C GLY A 44 -6.28 -0.68 -21.15
N TYR A 45 -7.53 -0.21 -21.16
CA TYR A 45 -8.65 -0.86 -21.84
C TYR A 45 -9.20 0.02 -22.95
N ASP A 46 -9.24 -0.51 -24.18
CA ASP A 46 -9.93 0.17 -25.27
C ASP A 46 -11.36 -0.38 -25.36
N PHE A 47 -12.29 0.41 -24.83
CA PHE A 47 -13.71 0.07 -24.80
C PHE A 47 -14.33 -0.07 -26.19
N THR A 48 -13.68 0.42 -27.25
CA THR A 48 -14.19 0.28 -28.62
C THR A 48 -13.90 -1.09 -29.23
N LEU A 49 -12.87 -1.79 -28.73
CA LEU A 49 -12.40 -3.07 -29.28
C LEU A 49 -12.80 -4.27 -28.41
N GLY A 50 -13.37 -4.03 -27.22
CA GLY A 50 -13.78 -5.10 -26.30
C GLY A 50 -12.62 -5.95 -25.76
N VAL A 51 -11.38 -5.49 -25.96
CA VAL A 51 -10.15 -6.14 -25.48
C VAL A 51 -9.22 -5.08 -24.90
N PRO A 52 -8.36 -5.43 -23.92
CA PRO A 52 -7.41 -4.46 -23.39
C PRO A 52 -6.42 -4.06 -24.48
N THR A 53 -6.18 -2.76 -24.66
CA THR A 53 -5.31 -2.21 -25.72
C THR A 53 -3.87 -2.73 -25.63
N LEU A 54 -3.43 -3.05 -24.42
CA LEU A 54 -2.13 -3.65 -24.14
C LEU A 54 -2.00 -5.08 -24.67
N TRP A 55 -3.11 -5.83 -24.78
CA TRP A 55 -3.12 -7.22 -25.24
C TRP A 55 -3.09 -7.39 -26.76
N GLN A 56 -3.40 -6.34 -27.53
CA GLN A 56 -3.24 -6.38 -28.99
C GLN A 56 -1.79 -6.15 -29.45
N ARG A 57 -0.95 -5.55 -28.60
CA ARG A 57 0.37 -5.04 -28.97
C ARG A 57 1.54 -5.73 -28.26
N ALA A 58 1.29 -6.40 -27.14
CA ALA A 58 2.26 -7.26 -26.51
C ALA A 58 2.07 -8.70 -27.00
N VAL A 59 3.18 -9.32 -27.46
CA VAL A 59 3.35 -10.80 -27.48
C VAL A 59 2.82 -11.34 -26.13
N PRO A 60 2.23 -12.56 -26.03
CA PRO A 60 1.68 -13.09 -24.78
C PRO A 60 2.79 -13.32 -23.74
N VAL A 61 3.30 -12.24 -23.19
CA VAL A 61 4.22 -12.20 -22.07
C VAL A 61 3.32 -12.26 -20.87
N ARG A 62 2.98 -13.51 -20.54
CA ARG A 62 2.85 -14.01 -19.19
C ARG A 62 2.57 -12.90 -18.17
N SER A 63 1.30 -12.59 -18.03
CA SER A 63 0.71 -11.71 -17.02
C SER A 63 0.99 -12.12 -15.56
N ASP A 64 1.79 -13.17 -15.33
CA ASP A 64 1.83 -13.89 -14.06
C ASP A 64 2.72 -13.25 -12.98
N ILE A 65 3.65 -12.34 -13.32
CA ILE A 65 4.66 -11.92 -12.33
C ILE A 65 4.25 -10.68 -11.52
N ASN A 66 3.45 -9.77 -12.08
CA ASN A 66 3.24 -8.46 -11.45
C ASN A 66 1.92 -8.28 -10.71
N LEU A 67 0.85 -9.00 -11.07
CA LEU A 67 -0.43 -8.88 -10.36
C LEU A 67 -0.38 -9.58 -8.99
N ASP A 68 0.38 -10.67 -8.88
CA ASP A 68 0.34 -11.56 -7.71
C ASP A 68 1.30 -11.11 -6.58
N HIS A 69 2.39 -10.41 -6.90
CA HIS A 69 3.44 -10.10 -5.91
C HIS A 69 3.47 -8.63 -5.49
N TYR A 70 3.05 -7.69 -6.33
CA TYR A 70 3.11 -6.25 -6.03
C TYR A 70 2.49 -5.86 -4.67
N PRO A 71 1.26 -6.30 -4.31
CA PRO A 71 0.66 -5.94 -3.02
C PRO A 71 1.44 -6.49 -1.82
N LEU A 72 1.98 -7.71 -1.93
CA LEU A 72 2.77 -8.31 -0.86
C LEU A 72 4.10 -7.56 -0.66
N VAL A 73 4.80 -7.26 -1.75
CA VAL A 73 6.08 -6.54 -1.69
C VAL A 73 5.86 -5.10 -1.20
N LEU A 74 4.78 -4.43 -1.62
CA LEU A 74 4.41 -3.10 -1.12
C LEU A 74 4.13 -3.13 0.39
N LEU A 75 3.43 -4.16 0.86
CA LEU A 75 3.16 -4.33 2.28
C LEU A 75 4.46 -4.48 3.07
N LEU A 76 5.33 -5.40 2.65
CA LEU A 76 6.53 -5.79 3.37
C LEU A 76 7.64 -4.72 3.33
N LEU A 77 7.85 -4.09 2.17
CA LEU A 77 8.99 -3.21 1.94
C LEU A 77 8.65 -1.73 2.02
N ALA A 78 7.37 -1.35 1.94
CA ALA A 78 6.97 0.05 2.03
C ALA A 78 6.05 0.33 3.21
N ILE A 79 4.93 -0.38 3.32
CA ILE A 79 3.91 -0.08 4.32
C ILE A 79 4.41 -0.39 5.73
N ILE A 80 4.92 -1.59 5.99
CA ILE A 80 5.41 -1.96 7.33
C ILE A 80 6.53 -1.00 7.79
N PRO A 81 7.59 -0.72 7.01
CA PRO A 81 8.62 0.24 7.40
C PRO A 81 8.11 1.68 7.55
N ALA A 82 7.06 2.05 6.81
CA ALA A 82 6.43 3.36 6.93
C ALA A 82 5.71 3.52 8.29
N LEU A 83 5.21 2.45 8.91
CA LEU A 83 4.50 2.53 10.20
C LEU A 83 5.40 3.00 11.35
N ASP A 84 6.70 2.73 11.26
CA ASP A 84 7.69 3.06 12.29
C ASP A 84 8.36 4.42 12.07
N GLN A 85 7.96 5.15 11.02
CA GLN A 85 8.53 6.46 10.72
C GLN A 85 8.04 7.53 11.70
N PRO A 86 8.93 8.44 12.17
CA PRO A 86 8.56 9.48 13.12
C PRO A 86 7.71 10.61 12.50
N ARG A 87 7.76 10.78 11.17
CA ARG A 87 7.05 11.83 10.43
C ARG A 87 6.38 11.23 9.20
N TRP A 88 5.17 11.69 8.90
CA TRP A 88 4.42 11.29 7.70
C TRP A 88 5.19 11.53 6.40
N ARG A 89 6.04 12.58 6.36
CA ARG A 89 6.88 12.89 5.20
C ARG A 89 7.89 11.78 4.88
N ASN A 90 8.41 11.11 5.91
CA ASN A 90 9.34 10.00 5.72
C ASN A 90 8.60 8.77 5.18
N ALA A 91 7.40 8.49 5.71
CA ALA A 91 6.53 7.44 5.17
C ALA A 91 6.14 7.70 3.70
N ALA A 92 5.81 8.95 3.36
CA ALA A 92 5.52 9.37 2.00
C ALA A 92 6.73 9.19 1.07
N ALA A 93 7.91 9.66 1.49
CA ALA A 93 9.15 9.52 0.72
C ALA A 93 9.51 8.04 0.49
N LEU A 94 9.37 7.20 1.52
CA LEU A 94 9.64 5.77 1.43
C LEU A 94 8.69 5.07 0.45
N GLY A 95 7.40 5.43 0.46
CA GLY A 95 6.42 4.96 -0.52
C GLY A 95 6.74 5.44 -1.95
N CYS A 96 7.11 6.70 -2.11
CA CYS A 96 7.48 7.28 -3.41
C CYS A 96 8.68 6.57 -4.02
N VAL A 97 9.78 6.46 -3.26
CA VAL A 97 11.00 5.78 -3.71
C VAL A 97 10.71 4.32 -4.04
N TYR A 98 9.97 3.62 -3.18
CA TYR A 98 9.57 2.24 -3.44
C TYR A 98 8.79 2.10 -4.75
N GLY A 99 7.74 2.91 -4.93
CA GLY A 99 6.88 2.84 -6.11
C GLY A 99 7.63 3.16 -7.40
N LEU A 100 8.51 4.17 -7.37
CA LEU A 100 9.36 4.49 -8.52
C LEU A 100 10.38 3.39 -8.83
N VAL A 101 11.01 2.79 -7.82
CA VAL A 101 11.99 1.72 -8.05
C VAL A 101 11.33 0.46 -8.59
N VAL A 102 10.20 0.04 -7.98
CA VAL A 102 9.50 -1.19 -8.39
C VAL A 102 8.87 -1.02 -9.77
N GLN A 103 8.15 0.08 -9.99
CA GLN A 103 7.49 0.30 -11.27
C GLN A 103 8.50 0.62 -12.39
N GLY A 104 9.57 1.36 -12.08
CA GLY A 104 10.66 1.61 -13.02
C GLY A 104 11.45 0.34 -13.35
N GLY A 105 11.71 -0.52 -12.35
CA GLY A 105 12.33 -1.82 -12.56
C GLY A 105 11.48 -2.74 -13.43
N TYR A 106 10.17 -2.76 -13.21
CA TYR A 106 9.23 -3.48 -14.08
C TYR A 106 9.30 -2.96 -15.51
N LEU A 107 9.25 -1.63 -15.69
CA LEU A 107 9.31 -0.99 -16.99
C LEU A 107 10.59 -1.41 -17.73
N LEU A 108 11.75 -1.27 -17.11
CA LEU A 108 13.05 -1.65 -17.69
C LEU A 108 13.12 -3.14 -18.04
N ALA A 109 12.61 -4.02 -17.17
CA ALA A 109 12.58 -5.46 -17.41
C ALA A 109 11.67 -5.85 -18.58
N HIS A 110 10.64 -5.05 -18.87
CA HIS A 110 9.65 -5.33 -19.92
C HIS A 110 9.74 -4.37 -21.11
N MET A 111 10.71 -3.45 -21.15
CA MET A 111 10.91 -2.54 -22.30
C MET A 111 11.19 -3.31 -23.59
N GLY A 112 11.85 -4.46 -23.51
CA GLY A 112 12.08 -5.33 -24.67
C GLY A 112 10.80 -5.92 -25.27
N THR A 113 9.73 -6.01 -24.47
CA THR A 113 8.44 -6.61 -24.82
C THR A 113 7.35 -5.56 -25.08
N LEU A 114 7.50 -4.34 -24.55
CA LEU A 114 6.56 -3.22 -24.65
C LEU A 114 6.84 -2.29 -25.86
N LYS A 115 7.44 -2.82 -26.94
CA LYS A 115 7.92 -2.03 -28.10
C LYS A 115 6.85 -1.16 -28.79
N ALA A 116 5.57 -1.43 -28.56
CA ALA A 116 4.45 -0.75 -29.21
C ALA A 116 3.67 0.20 -28.29
N VAL A 117 4.19 0.49 -27.10
CA VAL A 117 3.61 1.42 -26.11
C VAL A 117 4.34 2.77 -26.17
N SER A 118 3.60 3.89 -26.09
CA SER A 118 4.21 5.23 -26.13
C SER A 118 5.05 5.53 -24.89
N SER A 119 6.12 6.31 -25.05
CA SER A 119 6.94 6.79 -23.93
C SER A 119 6.12 7.52 -22.87
N ASP A 120 5.12 8.28 -23.29
CA ASP A 120 4.27 9.08 -22.41
C ASP A 120 3.42 8.20 -21.50
N TRP A 121 2.89 7.08 -22.02
CA TRP A 121 2.12 6.12 -21.23
C TRP A 121 3.02 5.42 -20.20
N LEU A 122 4.23 5.04 -20.61
CA LEU A 122 5.20 4.40 -19.72
C LEU A 122 5.64 5.34 -18.59
N MET A 123 5.83 6.63 -18.88
CA MET A 123 6.13 7.64 -17.87
C MET A 123 4.94 7.88 -16.93
N ALA A 124 3.72 7.91 -17.46
CA ALA A 124 2.50 8.05 -16.66
C ALA A 124 2.31 6.86 -15.72
N ASP A 125 2.50 5.64 -16.21
CA ASP A 125 2.41 4.41 -15.42
C ASP A 125 3.49 4.35 -14.33
N TRP A 126 4.71 4.78 -14.67
CA TRP A 126 5.80 4.90 -13.70
C TRP A 126 5.49 5.90 -12.58
N ALA A 127 5.01 7.09 -12.94
CA ALA A 127 4.60 8.12 -11.99
C ALA A 127 3.42 7.65 -11.13
N TRP A 128 2.48 6.90 -11.72
CA TRP A 128 1.33 6.34 -11.02
C TRP A 128 1.73 5.34 -9.94
N GLY A 129 2.68 4.43 -10.23
CA GLY A 129 3.21 3.49 -9.24
C GLY A 129 3.85 4.19 -8.02
N GLY A 130 4.57 5.29 -8.27
CA GLY A 130 5.11 6.17 -7.22
C GLY A 130 4.02 6.84 -6.38
N LEU A 131 3.03 7.44 -7.05
CA LEU A 131 1.91 8.12 -6.39
C LEU A 131 1.10 7.16 -5.51
N LEU A 132 0.74 6.01 -6.05
CA LEU A 132 -0.10 5.02 -5.39
C LEU A 132 0.58 4.44 -4.14
N SER A 133 1.88 4.13 -4.26
CA SER A 133 2.71 3.69 -3.12
C SER A 133 2.84 4.78 -2.04
N THR A 134 3.03 6.03 -2.46
CA THR A 134 3.08 7.19 -1.55
C THR A 134 1.78 7.37 -0.77
N LEU A 135 0.64 7.30 -1.45
CA LEU A 135 -0.67 7.42 -0.83
C LEU A 135 -0.92 6.26 0.15
N ALA A 136 -0.54 5.03 -0.23
CA ALA A 136 -0.68 3.86 0.62
C ALA A 136 0.13 3.99 1.92
N THR A 137 1.44 4.28 1.83
CA THR A 137 2.31 4.40 3.01
C THR A 137 1.91 5.58 3.90
N THR A 138 1.53 6.71 3.31
CA THR A 138 1.07 7.90 4.05
C THR A 138 -0.23 7.62 4.79
N THR A 139 -1.19 6.95 4.15
CA THR A 139 -2.47 6.60 4.78
C THR A 139 -2.26 5.61 5.91
N ALA A 140 -1.45 4.58 5.70
CA ALA A 140 -1.10 3.62 6.74
C ALA A 140 -0.44 4.29 7.96
N TRP A 141 0.47 5.25 7.73
CA TRP A 141 1.08 6.06 8.79
C TRP A 141 0.03 6.83 9.61
N PHE A 142 -0.92 7.49 8.97
CA PHE A 142 -1.98 8.25 9.65
C PHE A 142 -2.90 7.34 10.46
N VAL A 143 -3.26 6.17 9.93
CA VAL A 143 -4.08 5.20 10.68
C VAL A 143 -3.34 4.74 11.94
N ARG A 144 -2.03 4.48 11.83
CA ARG A 144 -1.20 4.10 12.98
C ARG A 144 -1.16 5.19 14.05
N HIS A 145 -0.89 6.43 13.65
CA HIS A 145 -0.67 7.54 14.58
C HIS A 145 -1.96 8.11 15.18
N ARG A 146 -3.11 7.98 14.50
CA ARG A 146 -4.41 8.30 15.13
C ARG A 146 -4.73 7.35 16.28
N GLN A 147 -4.45 6.07 16.12
CA GLN A 147 -4.75 5.07 17.15
C GLN A 147 -3.82 5.21 18.38
N THR A 148 -2.60 5.72 18.21
CA THR A 148 -1.70 6.02 19.34
C THR A 148 -2.07 7.31 20.07
N HIS A 149 -2.55 8.36 19.40
CA HIS A 149 -2.99 9.59 20.06
C HIS A 149 -4.27 9.41 20.90
N GLY A 150 -5.21 8.56 20.46
CA GLY A 150 -6.34 8.16 21.29
C GLY A 150 -5.92 7.48 22.61
N ARG A 151 -4.76 6.80 22.61
CA ARG A 151 -4.19 6.10 23.77
C ARG A 151 -3.85 7.05 24.92
N GLN A 152 -3.30 8.22 24.63
CA GLN A 152 -2.87 9.15 25.68
C GLN A 152 -4.08 9.84 26.34
N ARG A 153 -5.09 10.24 25.57
CA ARG A 153 -6.27 10.94 26.12
C ARG A 153 -7.07 10.10 27.11
N VAL A 154 -7.17 8.78 26.90
CA VAL A 154 -7.87 7.87 27.84
C VAL A 154 -7.06 7.67 29.13
N VAL A 155 -5.73 7.49 29.02
CA VAL A 155 -4.87 7.32 30.19
C VAL A 155 -4.84 8.59 31.05
N TYR A 156 -4.71 9.78 30.45
CA TYR A 156 -4.76 11.04 31.20
C TYR A 156 -6.12 11.27 31.90
N ARG A 157 -7.24 10.87 31.29
CA ARG A 157 -8.56 10.94 31.95
C ARG A 157 -8.73 9.96 33.10
N ALA A 158 -8.07 8.80 33.03
CA ALA A 158 -8.12 7.81 34.11
C ALA A 158 -7.22 8.21 35.30
N VAL A 159 -6.06 8.81 35.02
CA VAL A 159 -5.13 9.26 36.06
C VAL A 159 -5.59 10.56 36.72
N GLY A 160 -6.23 11.48 35.99
CA GLY A 160 -6.79 12.72 36.57
C GLY A 160 -8.10 12.55 37.35
N ARG A 161 -8.57 11.31 37.53
CA ARG A 161 -9.74 10.96 38.37
C ARG A 161 -9.37 10.11 39.58
N LEU A 162 -8.08 9.87 39.81
CA LEU A 162 -7.53 9.30 41.03
C LEU A 162 -6.96 10.44 41.88
#